data_AF-A0A3D2JWP4-F1
#
_entry.id   AF-A0A3D2JWP4-F1
#
_cell.length_a   1.000
_cell.length_b   1.000
_cell.length_c   1.000
_cell.angle_alpha   90.00
_cell.angle_beta   90.00
_cell.angle_gamma   90.00
#
_symmetry.space_group_name_H-M   'P 1'
#
loop_
_entity.id
_entity.type
_entity.pdbx_description
1 polymer ?
#
loop_
_entity_poly.entity_id
_entity_poly.type
_entity_poly.pdbx_seq_one_letter_code
_entity_poly.pdbx_strand_id
1 'polypeptide(L)' 'ITTQLRTLPYSHMFGGRTHPLAMKLADTLGEMVPVPDAKIFFANSGSEANDSHVKMLHYYFNVTGQPKKKKI' A
#
# COMPACT_ATOMS: atom_id res chain seq x y z
N ILE A 1 8.61 5.28 -19.39
CA ILE A 1 8.86 3.88 -18.95
C ILE A 1 10.31 3.46 -19.20
N THR A 2 10.83 3.56 -20.43
CA THR A 2 12.21 3.15 -20.81
C THR A 2 13.32 3.70 -19.92
N THR A 3 13.21 4.96 -19.48
CA THR A 3 14.21 5.56 -18.56
C THR A 3 14.31 4.78 -17.26
N GLN A 4 13.20 4.49 -16.58
CA GLN A 4 13.22 3.75 -15.31
C GLN A 4 13.72 2.31 -15.51
N LEU A 5 13.36 1.66 -16.62
CA LEU A 5 13.86 0.31 -16.93
C LEU A 5 15.38 0.27 -17.09
N ARG A 6 15.99 1.34 -17.60
CA ARG A 6 17.46 1.47 -17.71
C ARG A 6 18.11 1.87 -16.38
N THR A 7 17.43 2.62 -15.54
CA THR A 7 17.96 3.10 -14.24
C THR A 7 17.83 2.05 -13.14
N LEU A 8 16.63 1.52 -12.92
CA LEU A 8 16.30 0.52 -11.91
C LEU A 8 14.99 -0.18 -12.30
N PRO A 9 15.05 -1.31 -13.01
CA PRO A 9 13.85 -2.00 -13.49
C PRO A 9 13.06 -2.67 -12.36
N TYR A 10 13.71 -3.06 -11.27
CA TYR A 10 13.08 -3.68 -10.11
C TYR A 10 13.90 -3.48 -8.83
N SER A 11 13.21 -3.22 -7.73
CA SER A 11 13.72 -3.35 -6.37
C SER A 11 12.55 -3.67 -5.45
N HIS A 12 12.77 -4.55 -4.47
CA HIS A 12 11.75 -4.84 -3.47
C HIS A 12 11.63 -3.70 -2.44
N MET A 13 10.45 -3.52 -1.85
CA MET A 13 10.21 -2.51 -0.80
C MET A 13 10.11 -3.09 0.62
N PHE A 14 10.47 -4.37 0.80
CA PHE A 14 10.51 -4.99 2.13
C PHE A 14 11.65 -4.45 3.00
N GLY A 15 11.45 -4.49 4.33
CA GLY A 15 12.47 -4.12 5.31
C GLY A 15 12.82 -2.63 5.31
N GLY A 16 11.85 -1.76 5.04
CA GLY A 16 12.05 -0.30 5.00
C GLY A 16 12.80 0.21 3.77
N ARG A 17 13.07 -0.64 2.77
CA ARG A 17 13.64 -0.23 1.49
C ARG A 17 12.58 0.43 0.62
N THR A 18 12.99 1.40 -0.19
CA THR A 18 12.12 2.10 -1.14
C THR A 18 12.95 2.66 -2.29
N HIS A 19 12.28 3.28 -3.26
CA HIS A 19 12.92 4.02 -4.35
C HIS A 19 12.17 5.34 -4.63
N PRO A 20 12.84 6.37 -5.20
CA PRO A 20 12.28 7.71 -5.35
C PRO A 20 10.92 7.78 -6.06
N LEU A 21 10.70 6.93 -7.07
CA LEU A 21 9.41 6.91 -7.79
C LEU A 21 8.25 6.35 -6.96
N ALA A 22 8.48 5.39 -6.06
CA ALA A 22 7.42 4.88 -5.19
C ALA A 22 7.01 5.94 -4.15
N MET A 23 7.98 6.65 -3.58
CA MET A 23 7.72 7.77 -2.66
C MET A 23 6.92 8.87 -3.37
N LYS A 24 7.39 9.34 -4.53
CA LYS A 24 6.70 10.37 -5.31
C LYS A 24 5.27 9.97 -5.64
N LEU A 25 5.03 8.73 -6.07
CA LEU A 25 3.70 8.24 -6.38
C LEU A 25 2.81 8.19 -5.13
N ALA A 26 3.34 7.74 -3.99
CA ALA A 26 2.60 7.70 -2.73
C ALA A 26 2.18 9.11 -2.26
N ASP A 27 3.08 10.10 -2.37
CA ASP A 27 2.80 11.49 -2.02
C ASP A 27 1.69 12.07 -2.92
N THR A 28 1.83 11.91 -4.24
CA THR A 28 0.81 12.38 -5.21
C THR A 28 -0.56 11.75 -4.94
N LEU A 29 -0.62 10.44 -4.69
CA LEU A 29 -1.88 9.78 -4.36
C LEU A 29 -2.44 10.24 -3.01
N GLY A 30 -1.57 10.52 -2.03
CA GLY A 30 -1.95 11.07 -0.73
C GLY A 30 -2.65 12.42 -0.82
N GLU A 31 -2.17 13.30 -1.71
CA GLU A 31 -2.80 14.61 -1.98
C GLU A 31 -4.18 14.49 -2.65
N MET A 32 -4.44 13.40 -3.38
CA MET A 32 -5.69 13.20 -4.13
C MET A 32 -6.82 12.59 -3.29
N VAL A 33 -6.50 11.88 -2.22
CA VAL A 33 -7.49 11.16 -1.42
C VAL A 33 -7.99 12.01 -0.24
N PRO A 34 -9.27 11.89 0.16
CA PRO A 34 -9.82 12.63 1.30
C PRO A 34 -9.45 11.96 2.63
N VAL A 35 -8.18 11.61 2.82
CA VAL A 35 -7.66 10.95 4.03
C VAL A 35 -6.46 11.73 4.54
N PRO A 36 -6.56 12.39 5.71
CA PRO A 36 -5.42 13.02 6.35
C PRO A 36 -4.28 12.01 6.58
N ASP A 37 -3.04 12.40 6.28
CA ASP A 37 -1.84 11.58 6.44
C ASP A 37 -1.93 10.19 5.79
N ALA A 38 -2.60 10.10 4.63
CA ALA A 38 -2.81 8.86 3.89
C ALA A 38 -1.52 8.05 3.72
N LYS A 39 -1.63 6.73 3.97
CA LYS A 39 -0.57 5.76 3.70
C LYS A 39 -0.99 4.86 2.55
N ILE A 40 -0.10 4.71 1.56
CA ILE A 40 -0.38 3.98 0.32
C ILE A 40 0.31 2.61 0.36
N PHE A 41 -0.47 1.55 0.17
CA PHE A 41 0.02 0.19 -0.03
C PHE A 41 -0.18 -0.21 -1.48
N PHE A 42 0.91 -0.53 -2.19
CA PHE A 42 0.86 -0.86 -3.62
C PHE A 42 0.56 -2.35 -3.86
N ALA A 43 -0.26 -2.61 -4.87
CA ALA A 43 -0.58 -3.94 -5.39
C ALA A 43 -0.55 -3.91 -6.93
N ASN A 44 -0.44 -5.07 -7.58
CA ASN A 44 -0.36 -5.15 -9.05
C ASN A 44 -1.73 -5.24 -9.72
N SER A 45 -2.79 -5.45 -8.93
CA SER A 45 -4.17 -5.52 -9.42
C SER A 45 -5.17 -5.07 -8.36
N GLY A 46 -6.40 -4.77 -8.80
CA GLY A 46 -7.51 -4.47 -7.88
C GLY A 46 -7.89 -5.66 -7.00
N SER A 47 -7.74 -6.90 -7.49
CA SER A 47 -8.02 -8.11 -6.70
C SER A 47 -7.04 -8.27 -5.53
N GLU A 48 -5.73 -8.08 -5.79
CA GLU A 48 -4.69 -8.09 -4.76
C GLU A 48 -4.87 -6.95 -3.74
N ALA A 49 -5.33 -5.77 -4.22
CA ALA A 49 -5.67 -4.65 -3.35
C ALA A 49 -6.83 -5.01 -2.39
N ASN A 50 -7.87 -5.68 -2.90
CA ASN A 50 -8.99 -6.14 -2.07
C ASN A 50 -8.56 -7.19 -1.03
N ASP A 51 -7.76 -8.19 -1.40
CA ASP A 51 -7.23 -9.18 -0.44
C ASP A 51 -6.40 -8.50 0.66
N SER A 52 -5.54 -7.56 0.27
CA SER A 52 -4.74 -6.77 1.21
C SER A 52 -5.62 -5.94 2.16
N HIS A 53 -6.67 -5.31 1.64
CA HIS A 53 -7.59 -4.50 2.42
C HIS A 53 -8.32 -5.33 3.49
N VAL A 54 -8.86 -6.50 3.12
CA VAL A 54 -9.53 -7.42 4.06
C VAL A 54 -8.59 -7.84 5.18
N LYS A 55 -7.34 -8.17 4.85
CA LYS A 55 -6.31 -8.56 5.84
C LYS A 55 -6.00 -7.42 6.80
N MET A 56 -5.85 -6.19 6.30
CA MET A 56 -5.62 -5.00 7.13
C MET A 56 -6.81 -4.71 8.05
N LEU A 57 -8.05 -4.81 7.54
CA LEU A 57 -9.26 -4.59 8.33
C LEU A 57 -9.40 -5.62 9.46
N HIS A 58 -9.13 -6.89 9.15
CA HIS A 58 -9.13 -7.97 10.14
C HIS A 58 -8.02 -7.80 11.18
N TYR A 59 -6.83 -7.37 10.76
CA TYR A 59 -5.72 -7.08 11.67
C TYR A 59 -6.08 -5.91 12.60
N TYR A 60 -6.65 -4.84 12.07
CA TYR A 60 -7.13 -3.69 12.85
C TYR A 60 -8.09 -4.13 13.96
N PHE A 61 -9.12 -4.94 13.64
CA PHE A 61 -10.05 -5.42 14.67
C PHE A 61 -9.42 -6.40 15.67
N ASN A 62 -8.40 -7.17 15.27
CA ASN A 62 -7.65 -7.99 16.22
C ASN A 62 -6.92 -7.12 17.25
N VAL A 63 -6.17 -6.11 16.78
CA VAL A 63 -5.32 -5.30 17.67
C VAL A 63 -6.10 -4.27 18.49
N THR A 64 -7.34 -3.96 18.08
CA THR A 64 -8.26 -3.06 18.81
C THR A 64 -9.24 -3.79 19.73
N GLY A 65 -9.04 -5.08 19.99
CA GLY A 65 -9.85 -5.84 20.97
C GLY A 65 -11.20 -6.35 20.46
N GLN A 66 -11.44 -6.34 19.14
CA GLN A 66 -12.66 -6.85 18.50
C GLN A 66 -12.38 -8.06 17.59
N PRO A 67 -11.68 -9.13 18.05
CA PRO A 67 -11.18 -10.19 17.18
C PRO A 67 -12.28 -11.02 16.50
N LYS A 68 -13.53 -10.96 16.97
CA LYS A 68 -14.68 -11.64 16.36
C LYS A 68 -15.26 -10.86 15.16
N LYS A 69 -14.88 -9.60 14.95
CA LYS A 69 -15.37 -8.76 13.86
C LYS A 69 -14.62 -9.06 12.56
N LYS A 70 -15.09 -10.08 11.84
CA LYS A 70 -14.44 -10.63 10.62
C LYS A 70 -15.33 -10.67 9.39
N LYS A 71 -16.64 -10.49 9.53
CA LYS A 71 -17.56 -10.43 8.39
C LYS A 71 -17.26 -9.17 7.56
N ILE A 72 -17.16 -9.35 6.25
CA ILE A 72 -17.13 -8.27 5.25
C ILE A 72 -18.56 -7.99 4.80
#